data_AF-A0A4R3Q5F7-F1
#
_entry.id   AF-A0A4R3Q5F7-F1
#
_cell.length_a   1.000
_cell.length_b   1.000
_cell.length_c   1.000
_cell.angle_alpha   90.00
_cell.angle_beta   90.00
_cell.angle_gamma   90.00
#
_symmetry.space_group_name_H-M   'P 1'
#
loop_
_entity.id
_entity.type
_entity.pdbx_description
1 polymer ?
#
loop_
_entity_poly.entity_id
_entity_poly.type
_entity_poly.pdbx_seq_one_letter_code
_entity_poly.pdbx_strand_id
1 'polypeptide(L)'
;MNVYPQSLFVNVSGKESRLRAEDNEGWENQMKIVMAIIKPFKLDEVREALTAIGIQGLTVTEVKGYGRQKGHTEIYRGTEYAVSFLPKLKIEIAVASEIVDKAVEAIASSAKTGQIGDGKIFVYSIDHAVRIRTGETDTEAL
;
A
#
# COMPACT_ATOMS: atom_id res chain seq x y z
N MET A 1 -12.58 3.83 -24.45
CA MET A 1 -11.46 4.70 -24.86
C MET A 1 -11.72 6.05 -24.21
N ASN A 2 -11.19 6.28 -23.01
CA ASN A 2 -11.49 7.49 -22.23
C ASN A 2 -10.30 8.43 -22.38
N VAL A 3 -10.51 9.55 -23.07
CA VAL A 3 -9.51 10.58 -23.30
C VAL A 3 -9.64 11.56 -22.13
N TYR A 4 -8.70 11.55 -21.19
CA TYR A 4 -8.65 12.58 -20.15
C TYR A 4 -8.17 13.90 -20.78
N PRO A 5 -8.80 15.04 -20.48
CA PRO A 5 -8.34 16.33 -20.98
C PRO A 5 -6.99 16.69 -20.35
N GLN A 6 -6.05 17.13 -21.17
CA GLN A 6 -4.75 17.64 -20.73
C GLN A 6 -4.95 18.92 -19.89
N SER A 7 -4.63 18.88 -18.60
CA SER A 7 -4.65 20.06 -17.75
C SER A 7 -3.40 20.91 -18.00
N LEU A 8 -3.62 22.14 -18.48
CA LEU A 8 -2.59 23.16 -18.66
C LEU A 8 -2.24 23.77 -17.29
N PHE A 9 -0.97 23.76 -16.90
CA PHE A 9 -0.48 24.50 -15.73
C PHE A 9 0.59 25.51 -16.15
N VAL A 10 0.50 26.73 -15.59
CA VAL A 10 1.49 27.79 -15.77
C VAL A 10 2.43 27.76 -14.57
N ASN A 11 3.73 27.58 -14.79
CA ASN A 11 4.74 27.67 -13.72
C ASN A 11 5.04 29.16 -13.40
N VAL A 12 5.57 29.40 -12.21
CA VAL A 12 5.98 30.66 -11.58
C VAL A 12 6.93 31.53 -12.44
N SER A 13 7.53 30.99 -13.51
CA SER A 13 8.33 31.76 -14.49
C SER A 13 7.53 32.32 -15.68
N GLY A 14 6.21 32.10 -15.75
CA GLY A 14 5.32 32.66 -16.78
C GLY A 14 5.49 32.09 -18.19
N LYS A 15 6.28 31.02 -18.36
CA LYS A 15 6.46 30.36 -19.67
C LYS A 15 5.48 29.19 -19.81
N GLU A 16 4.69 29.23 -20.88
CA GLU A 16 3.90 28.08 -21.34
C GLU A 16 4.86 27.02 -21.93
N SER A 17 4.98 25.87 -21.28
CA SER A 17 5.64 24.70 -21.84
C SER A 17 4.64 23.58 -22.06
N ARG A 18 4.56 23.08 -23.29
CA ARG A 18 3.92 21.80 -23.59
C ARG A 18 4.90 20.70 -23.19
N LEU A 19 4.67 20.02 -22.07
CA LEU A 19 5.37 18.78 -21.77
C LEU A 19 4.87 17.72 -22.76
N ARG A 20 5.78 17.16 -23.57
CA ARG A 20 5.52 15.95 -24.33
C ARG A 20 5.40 14.80 -23.34
N ALA A 21 4.54 13.84 -23.62
CA ALA A 21 4.31 12.67 -22.78
C ALA A 21 5.49 11.66 -22.76
N GLU A 22 6.71 12.11 -23.06
CA GLU A 22 7.90 11.26 -23.23
C GLU A 22 8.93 11.44 -22.09
N ASP A 23 8.69 12.35 -21.13
CA ASP A 23 9.65 12.66 -20.05
C ASP A 23 9.36 11.89 -18.74
N ASN A 24 8.75 10.71 -18.81
CA ASN A 24 8.47 9.87 -17.63
C ASN A 24 9.58 8.83 -17.35
N GLU A 25 10.82 9.09 -17.80
CA GLU A 25 12.02 8.29 -17.53
C GLU A 25 12.84 8.80 -16.31
N GLY A 26 12.21 9.53 -15.38
CA GLY A 26 12.93 10.24 -14.32
C GLY A 26 13.00 9.59 -12.94
N TRP A 27 12.09 8.67 -12.60
CA TRP A 27 11.98 8.16 -11.21
C TRP A 27 11.44 6.73 -11.19
N GLU A 28 12.21 5.78 -11.69
CA GLU A 28 12.06 4.39 -11.22
C GLU A 28 12.58 4.37 -9.78
N ASN A 29 11.76 4.82 -8.82
CA ASN A 29 12.19 4.85 -7.42
C ASN A 29 12.64 3.45 -7.02
N GLN A 30 13.89 3.34 -6.57
CA GLN A 30 14.53 2.09 -6.18
C GLN A 30 13.96 1.50 -4.90
N MET A 31 13.05 2.20 -4.23
CA MET A 31 12.41 1.77 -3.01
C MET A 31 10.90 1.99 -3.07
N LYS A 32 10.16 1.06 -2.47
CA LYS A 32 8.71 1.13 -2.29
C LYS A 32 8.35 0.86 -0.84
N ILE A 33 7.18 1.34 -0.45
CA ILE A 33 6.48 0.86 0.74
C ILE A 33 5.33 -0.05 0.29
N VAL A 34 5.35 -1.29 0.76
CA VAL A 34 4.24 -2.22 0.62
C VAL A 34 3.39 -2.12 1.87
N MET A 35 2.14 -1.68 1.69
CA MET A 35 1.16 -1.50 2.75
C MET A 35 0.05 -2.55 2.58
N ALA A 36 -0.12 -3.43 3.56
CA ALA A 36 -1.14 -4.47 3.53
C ALA A 36 -2.14 -4.29 4.68
N ILE A 37 -3.43 -4.28 4.36
CA ILE A 37 -4.51 -4.38 5.34
C ILE A 37 -4.95 -5.84 5.37
N ILE A 38 -4.86 -6.52 6.51
CA ILE A 38 -5.14 -7.95 6.64
C ILE A 38 -6.06 -8.27 7.84
N LYS A 39 -6.51 -9.53 7.94
CA LYS A 39 -7.18 -10.06 9.15
C LYS A 39 -6.16 -10.20 10.30
N PRO A 40 -6.48 -9.81 11.55
CA PRO A 40 -5.51 -9.80 12.64
C PRO A 40 -4.81 -11.13 12.91
N PHE A 41 -5.54 -12.25 12.86
CA PHE A 41 -4.98 -13.58 13.14
C PHE A 41 -3.97 -14.08 12.09
N LYS A 42 -3.82 -13.38 10.96
CA LYS A 42 -2.86 -13.73 9.91
C LYS A 42 -1.48 -13.11 10.09
N LEU A 43 -1.29 -12.27 11.11
CA LEU A 43 -0.04 -11.53 11.31
C LEU A 43 1.20 -12.45 11.38
N ASP A 44 1.12 -13.53 12.16
CA ASP A 44 2.28 -14.41 12.38
C ASP A 44 2.69 -15.13 11.09
N GLU A 45 1.72 -15.67 10.35
CA GLU A 45 1.97 -16.31 9.05
C GLU A 45 2.59 -15.33 8.03
N VAL A 46 2.10 -14.09 8.00
CA VAL A 46 2.64 -13.03 7.12
C VAL A 46 4.06 -12.65 7.52
N ARG A 47 4.32 -12.48 8.82
CA ARG A 47 5.66 -12.17 9.35
C ARG A 47 6.66 -13.26 9.00
N GLU A 48 6.28 -14.53 9.14
CA GLU A 48 7.15 -15.67 8.80
C GLU A 48 7.43 -15.74 7.31
N ALA A 49 6.42 -15.54 6.46
CA ALA A 49 6.57 -15.53 5.01
C ALA A 49 7.52 -14.39 4.54
N LEU A 50 7.39 -13.19 5.11
CA LEU A 50 8.28 -12.07 4.84
C LEU A 50 9.72 -12.33 5.31
N THR A 51 9.87 -12.94 6.49
CA THR A 51 11.20 -13.31 7.03
C THR A 51 11.90 -14.33 6.12
N ALA A 52 11.16 -15.31 5.58
CA ALA A 52 11.70 -16.34 4.70
C ALA A 52 12.28 -15.78 3.38
N ILE A 53 11.84 -14.59 2.95
CA ILE A 53 12.36 -13.89 1.77
C ILE A 53 13.36 -12.78 2.12
N GLY A 54 13.82 -12.71 3.37
CA GLY A 54 14.86 -11.78 3.82
C GLY A 54 14.36 -10.43 4.35
N ILE A 55 13.04 -10.23 4.48
CA ILE A 55 12.46 -8.98 5.01
C ILE A 55 12.31 -9.11 6.52
N GLN A 56 13.15 -8.41 7.27
CA GLN A 56 13.25 -8.54 8.74
C GLN A 56 12.65 -7.35 9.50
N GLY A 57 12.28 -6.28 8.80
CA GLY A 57 11.66 -5.08 9.36
C GLY A 57 10.23 -4.91 8.87
N LEU A 58 9.29 -4.72 9.80
CA LEU A 58 7.91 -4.35 9.50
C LEU A 58 7.32 -3.48 10.60
N THR A 59 6.37 -2.63 10.24
CA THR A 59 5.55 -1.86 11.18
C THR A 59 4.11 -2.35 11.13
N VAL A 60 3.47 -2.49 12.29
CA VAL A 60 2.06 -2.88 12.40
C VAL A 60 1.27 -1.75 13.06
N THR A 61 0.12 -1.40 12.48
CA THR A 61 -0.85 -0.47 13.06
C THR A 61 -2.21 -1.14 13.12
N GLU A 62 -2.89 -1.06 14.27
CA GLU A 62 -4.29 -1.46 14.38
C GLU A 62 -5.18 -0.44 13.67
N VAL A 63 -6.05 -0.92 12.79
CA VAL A 63 -6.98 -0.08 12.03
C VAL A 63 -8.37 -0.70 12.05
N LYS A 64 -9.38 0.08 11.68
CA LYS A 64 -10.71 -0.46 11.40
C LYS A 64 -11.05 -0.24 9.93
N GLY A 65 -11.49 -1.30 9.27
CA GLY A 65 -11.81 -1.30 7.85
C GLY A 65 -13.30 -1.42 7.60
N TYR A 66 -13.77 -0.77 6.54
CA TYR A 66 -15.10 -0.98 5.97
C TYR A 66 -14.96 -1.20 4.45
N GLY A 67 -15.76 -2.10 3.88
CA GLY A 67 -15.66 -2.50 2.48
C GLY A 67 -17.01 -2.44 1.78
N ARG A 68 -17.00 -2.04 0.50
CA ARG A 68 -18.18 -1.98 -0.39
C ARG A 68 -18.60 -3.37 -0.90
N GLN A 69 -18.75 -4.33 -0.01
CA GLN A 69 -19.37 -5.59 -0.39
C GLN A 69 -20.88 -5.41 -0.30
N LYS A 70 -21.53 -5.48 -1.46
CA LYS A 70 -22.97 -5.23 -1.62
C LYS A 70 -23.77 -6.06 -0.60
N GLY A 71 -24.62 -5.38 0.17
CA GLY A 71 -25.99 -5.89 0.35
C GLY A 71 -26.40 -6.47 1.70
N HIS A 72 -25.81 -6.08 2.82
CA HIS A 72 -26.55 -6.13 4.10
C HIS A 72 -26.64 -4.73 4.69
N THR A 73 -27.42 -3.88 4.02
CA THR A 73 -28.23 -2.93 4.78
C THR A 73 -29.31 -3.80 5.41
N GLU A 74 -29.03 -4.39 6.58
CA GLU A 74 -30.08 -5.02 7.38
C GLU A 74 -31.01 -3.90 7.84
N ILE A 75 -32.07 -3.66 7.08
CA ILE A 75 -33.22 -2.91 7.55
C ILE A 75 -33.90 -3.79 8.59
N TYR A 76 -33.51 -3.64 9.87
CA TYR A 76 -34.28 -4.14 10.99
C TYR A 76 -35.26 -3.05 11.43
N ARG A 77 -36.52 -3.15 10.97
CA ARG A 77 -37.68 -2.42 11.53
C ARG A 77 -37.60 -0.88 11.54
N GLY A 78 -37.05 -0.26 10.50
CA GLY A 78 -37.21 1.19 10.27
C GLY A 78 -36.27 2.12 11.05
N THR A 79 -35.21 1.60 11.67
CA THR A 79 -34.15 2.42 12.25
C THR A 79 -32.80 2.01 11.65
N GLU A 80 -32.11 2.94 10.98
CA GLU A 80 -30.76 2.71 10.48
C GLU A 80 -29.80 2.49 11.65
N TYR A 81 -29.28 1.28 11.82
CA TYR A 81 -28.18 1.04 12.77
C TYR A 81 -26.92 0.53 12.10
N ALA A 82 -25.94 1.44 12.13
CA ALA A 82 -24.50 1.30 12.18
C ALA A 82 -23.82 0.42 11.12
N VAL A 83 -23.27 1.12 10.12
CA VAL A 83 -22.08 0.71 9.38
C VAL A 83 -20.99 0.30 10.39
N SER A 84 -20.85 -1.00 10.67
CA SER A 84 -19.89 -1.51 11.64
C SER A 84 -18.52 -1.67 10.99
N PHE A 85 -17.53 -0.94 11.49
CA PHE A 85 -16.14 -1.14 11.09
C PHE A 85 -15.58 -2.40 11.75
N LEU A 86 -14.88 -3.23 10.96
CA LEU A 86 -14.24 -4.44 11.47
C LEU A 86 -12.76 -4.18 11.80
N PRO A 87 -12.23 -4.73 12.89
CA PRO A 87 -10.81 -4.62 13.22
C PRO A 87 -9.96 -5.31 12.15
N LYS A 88 -8.85 -4.66 11.80
CA LYS A 88 -7.86 -5.09 10.81
C LYS A 88 -6.47 -4.71 11.31
N LEU A 89 -5.45 -5.31 10.73
CA LEU A 89 -4.07 -4.86 10.90
C LEU A 89 -3.57 -4.24 9.59
N LYS A 90 -2.91 -3.09 9.70
CA LYS A 90 -2.12 -2.49 8.63
C LYS A 90 -0.66 -2.87 8.87
N ILE A 91 -0.05 -3.54 7.90
CA ILE A 91 1.37 -3.86 7.86
C ILE A 91 2.02 -2.93 6.84
N GLU A 92 3.14 -2.33 7.20
CA GLU A 92 3.94 -1.47 6.35
C GLU A 92 5.39 -1.96 6.34
N ILE A 93 5.91 -2.24 5.15
CA ILE A 93 7.31 -2.64 4.92
C ILE A 93 7.92 -1.75 3.83
N ALA A 94 9.07 -1.16 4.12
CA ALA A 94 9.89 -0.48 3.12
C ALA A 94 10.85 -1.49 2.52
N VAL A 95 10.90 -1.56 1.19
CA VAL A 95 11.64 -2.57 0.44
C VAL A 95 12.26 -1.98 -0.82
N ALA A 96 13.35 -2.58 -1.28
CA ALA A 96 13.89 -2.26 -2.59
C ALA A 96 12.92 -2.70 -3.70
N SER A 97 12.87 -1.97 -4.81
CA SER A 97 11.88 -2.16 -5.87
C SER A 97 11.91 -3.55 -6.50
N GLU A 98 13.09 -4.17 -6.55
CA GLU A 98 13.32 -5.51 -7.10
C GLU A 98 12.72 -6.65 -6.26
N ILE A 99 12.38 -6.41 -4.99
CA ILE A 99 11.76 -7.42 -4.11
C ILE A 99 10.27 -7.18 -3.86
N VAL A 100 9.69 -6.11 -4.43
CA VAL A 100 8.28 -5.74 -4.22
C VAL A 100 7.33 -6.87 -4.60
N ASP A 101 7.50 -7.46 -5.77
CA ASP A 101 6.60 -8.52 -6.25
C ASP A 101 6.64 -9.75 -5.32
N LYS A 102 7.85 -10.12 -4.87
CA LYS A 102 8.03 -11.22 -3.90
C LYS A 102 7.35 -10.90 -2.56
N ALA A 103 7.47 -9.66 -2.09
CA ALA A 103 6.83 -9.22 -0.85
C ALA A 103 5.30 -9.25 -0.96
N VAL A 104 4.75 -8.74 -2.07
CA VAL A 104 3.31 -8.75 -2.34
C VAL A 104 2.80 -10.19 -2.42
N GLU A 105 3.49 -11.08 -3.12
CA GLU A 105 3.11 -12.49 -3.23
C GLU A 105 3.16 -13.21 -1.87
N ALA A 106 4.23 -12.99 -1.08
CA ALA A 106 4.38 -13.57 0.24
C ALA A 106 3.23 -13.12 1.19
N ILE A 107 2.90 -11.83 1.20
CA ILE A 107 1.79 -11.30 2.00
C ILE A 107 0.45 -11.86 1.49
N ALA A 108 0.22 -11.83 0.18
CA ALA A 108 -1.04 -12.26 -0.41
C ALA A 108 -1.31 -13.75 -0.16
N SER A 109 -0.31 -14.61 -0.32
CA SER A 109 -0.44 -16.06 -0.12
C SER A 109 -0.68 -16.43 1.35
N SER A 110 0.07 -15.84 2.28
CA SER A 110 -0.06 -16.10 3.72
C SER A 110 -1.32 -15.48 4.35
N ALA A 111 -1.74 -14.28 3.92
CA ALA A 111 -2.93 -13.62 4.44
C ALA A 111 -4.25 -14.18 3.87
N LYS A 112 -4.21 -14.88 2.75
CA LYS A 112 -5.42 -15.39 2.06
C LYS A 112 -6.07 -16.53 2.82
N THR A 113 -7.38 -16.39 3.02
CA THR A 113 -8.26 -17.47 3.51
C THR A 113 -9.30 -17.88 2.46
N GLY A 114 -9.42 -17.09 1.39
CA GLY A 114 -10.45 -17.28 0.36
C GLY A 114 -11.81 -16.70 0.78
N GLN A 115 -11.89 -16.08 1.95
CA GLN A 115 -13.11 -15.49 2.46
C GLN A 115 -13.12 -13.97 2.27
N ILE A 116 -14.33 -13.43 2.34
CA ILE A 116 -14.55 -12.00 2.43
C ILE A 116 -13.68 -11.36 3.52
N GLY A 117 -13.13 -10.18 3.20
CA GLY A 117 -12.38 -9.36 4.14
C GLY A 117 -10.94 -9.82 4.38
N ASP A 118 -10.37 -10.66 3.52
CA ASP A 118 -8.93 -10.99 3.55
C ASP A 118 -8.04 -9.74 3.45
N GLY A 119 -8.52 -8.72 2.74
CA GLY A 119 -7.97 -7.39 2.79
C GLY A 119 -7.44 -6.89 1.45
N LYS A 120 -6.46 -5.99 1.48
CA LYS A 120 -5.89 -5.33 0.29
C LYS A 120 -4.43 -4.99 0.52
N ILE A 121 -3.64 -4.99 -0.56
CA ILE A 121 -2.26 -4.57 -0.58
C ILE A 121 -2.15 -3.35 -1.50
N PHE A 122 -1.38 -2.36 -1.08
CA PHE A 122 -1.06 -1.14 -1.81
C PHE A 122 0.44 -0.99 -1.87
N VAL A 123 0.95 -0.43 -2.96
CA VAL A 123 2.37 -0.15 -3.15
C VAL A 123 2.51 1.32 -3.46
N TYR A 124 3.36 2.02 -2.70
CA TYR A 124 3.68 3.42 -2.94
C TYR A 124 5.18 3.57 -3.14
N SER A 125 5.57 4.55 -3.95
CA SER A 125 6.98 4.90 -4.13
C SER A 125 7.52 5.60 -2.88
N ILE A 126 8.76 5.28 -2.49
CA ILE A 126 9.52 6.01 -1.47
C ILE A 126 10.57 6.84 -2.22
N ASP A 127 10.58 8.15 -1.99
CA ASP A 127 11.56 9.04 -2.61
C ASP A 127 12.89 9.07 -1.84
N HIS A 128 12.84 8.89 -0.52
CA HIS A 128 14.02 8.93 0.34
C HIS A 128 13.82 8.13 1.63
N ALA A 129 14.87 7.47 2.12
CA ALA A 129 14.89 6.78 3.42
C ALA A 129 16.16 7.13 4.20
N VAL A 130 16.09 7.11 5.53
CA VAL A 130 17.26 7.35 6.41
C VAL A 130 17.22 6.40 7.60
N ARG A 131 18.33 5.68 7.84
CA ARG A 131 18.51 4.88 9.04
C ARG A 131 19.03 5.77 10.16
N ILE A 132 18.18 6.09 11.15
CA ILE A 132 18.49 7.03 12.23
C ILE A 132 19.82 6.72 12.96
N ARG A 133 20.12 5.44 13.19
CA ARG A 133 21.30 5.03 13.98
C ARG A 133 22.63 5.26 13.24
N THR A 134 22.66 5.10 11.92
CA THR A 134 23.90 5.11 11.12
C THR A 134 23.99 6.32 10.19
N GLY A 135 22.85 6.94 9.87
CA GLY A 135 22.77 8.00 8.85
C GLY A 135 22.80 7.46 7.42
N GLU A 136 22.83 6.14 7.21
CA GLU A 136 22.69 5.52 5.89
C GLU A 136 21.38 5.96 5.24
N THR A 137 21.41 6.11 3.92
CA THR A 137 20.27 6.60 3.15
C THR A 137 19.79 5.57 2.15
N ASP A 138 18.51 5.72 1.77
CA ASP A 138 17.88 5.00 0.68
C ASP A 138 18.02 3.48 0.80
N THR A 139 18.48 2.78 -0.24
CA THR A 139 18.59 1.32 -0.24
C THR A 139 19.50 0.79 0.89
N GLU A 140 20.53 1.54 1.28
CA GLU A 140 21.41 1.18 2.42
C GLU A 140 20.71 1.36 3.78
N ALA A 141 19.66 2.18 3.83
CA ALA A 141 18.88 2.42 5.04
C ALA A 141 17.84 1.33 5.34
N LEU A 142 17.48 0.51 4.34
CA LEU A 142 16.43 -0.52 4.45
C LEU A 142 16.85 -1.73 5.29
#